data_AF-A0A7D6ZLB6-F1
#
_entry.id   AF-A0A7D6ZLB6-F1
#
_cell.length_a   1.000
_cell.length_b   1.000
_cell.length_c   1.000
_cell.angle_alpha   90.00
_cell.angle_beta   90.00
_cell.angle_gamma   90.00
#
_symmetry.space_group_name_H-M   'P 1'
#
loop_
_entity.id
_entity.type
_entity.pdbx_description
1 polymer ?
#
loop_
_entity_poly.entity_id
_entity_poly.type
_entity_poly.pdbx_seq_one_letter_code
_entity_poly.pdbx_strand_id
1 'polypeptide(L)'
;MSHNGNDPILPVPSDLYNDIGGIEDRVRQLRRDIRVIRNQYAELRQSPDALRVDELGEPIAPTDAIGSAEHPLQWAEYHLQDTSEAIDSAHQSASRLSLTEAACEHREQQLEQRQTLIQRSR
;
A
#
# COMPACT_ATOMS: atom_id res chain seq x y z
N MET A 1 8.12 42.66 -8.39
CA MET A 1 8.57 41.26 -8.53
C MET A 1 7.54 40.40 -7.80
N SER A 2 6.46 40.04 -8.49
CA SER A 2 5.36 39.27 -7.92
C SER A 2 5.80 37.80 -7.83
N HIS A 3 6.28 37.37 -6.66
CA HIS A 3 6.44 35.93 -6.41
C HIS A 3 5.03 35.33 -6.37
N ASN A 4 4.73 34.51 -7.36
CA ASN A 4 3.46 33.83 -7.51
C ASN A 4 3.09 33.13 -6.20
N GLY A 5 1.90 33.43 -5.66
CA GLY A 5 1.36 32.80 -4.45
C GLY A 5 0.93 31.36 -4.65
N ASN A 6 1.75 30.55 -5.32
CA ASN A 6 1.43 29.17 -5.69
C ASN A 6 2.56 28.18 -5.39
N ASP A 7 3.55 28.56 -4.57
CA ASP A 7 4.52 27.59 -4.09
C ASP A 7 3.80 26.51 -3.26
N PRO A 8 4.12 25.22 -3.48
CA PRO A 8 3.48 24.13 -2.76
C PRO A 8 3.87 24.18 -1.28
N ILE A 9 2.86 24.05 -0.41
CA ILE A 9 3.08 23.88 1.03
C ILE A 9 3.74 22.52 1.22
N LEU A 10 4.93 22.51 1.82
CA LEU A 10 5.67 21.27 2.03
C LEU A 10 4.89 20.31 2.95
N PRO A 11 4.87 19.00 2.64
CA PRO A 11 4.33 18.01 3.56
C PRO A 11 5.17 17.94 4.83
N VAL A 12 4.56 17.50 5.93
CA VAL A 12 5.28 17.27 7.19
C VAL A 12 5.93 15.87 7.11
N PRO A 13 7.26 15.75 7.29
CA PRO A 13 7.94 14.45 7.20
C PRO A 13 7.41 13.38 8.15
N SER A 14 6.98 13.77 9.37
CA SER A 14 6.38 12.82 10.33
C SER A 14 5.06 12.24 9.83
N ASP A 15 4.28 13.01 9.07
CA ASP A 15 3.02 12.53 8.50
C ASP A 15 3.32 11.48 7.41
N LEU A 16 4.29 11.75 6.53
CA LEU A 16 4.74 10.80 5.52
C LEU A 16 5.32 9.52 6.16
N TYR A 17 6.08 9.64 7.24
CA TYR A 17 6.57 8.49 8.02
C TYR A 17 5.41 7.62 8.52
N ASN A 18 4.39 8.23 9.13
CA ASN A 18 3.21 7.51 9.62
C ASN A 18 2.41 6.86 8.48
N ASP A 19 2.28 7.56 7.34
CA ASP A 19 1.60 7.03 6.15
C ASP A 19 2.31 5.78 5.62
N ILE A 20 3.64 5.80 5.53
CA ILE A 20 4.45 4.65 5.13
C ILE A 20 4.25 3.48 6.10
N GLY A 21 4.31 3.72 7.41
CA GLY A 21 4.04 2.68 8.41
C GLY A 21 2.64 2.06 8.26
N GLY A 22 1.63 2.88 7.98
CA GLY A 22 0.28 2.40 7.70
C GLY A 22 0.16 1.58 6.41
N ILE A 23 1.00 1.82 5.41
CA ILE A 23 1.09 1.00 4.19
C ILE A 23 1.79 -0.32 4.49
N GLU A 24 2.88 -0.28 5.28
CA GLU A 24 3.64 -1.46 5.71
C GLU A 24 2.74 -2.49 6.41
N ASP A 25 1.92 -2.03 7.36
CA ASP A 25 0.98 -2.89 8.09
C ASP A 25 -0.06 -3.54 7.17
N ARG A 26 -0.56 -2.79 6.18
CA ARG A 26 -1.52 -3.31 5.18
C ARG A 26 -0.89 -4.37 4.29
N VAL A 27 0.35 -4.16 3.84
CA VAL A 27 1.08 -5.13 3.02
C VAL A 27 1.35 -6.42 3.82
N ARG A 28 1.76 -6.29 5.08
CA ARG A 28 1.94 -7.45 5.98
C ARG A 28 0.64 -8.20 6.20
N GLN A 29 -0.48 -7.49 6.39
CA GLN A 29 -1.79 -8.12 6.53
C GLN A 29 -2.19 -8.87 5.26
N LEU A 30 -2.11 -8.22 4.10
CA LEU A 30 -2.47 -8.85 2.82
C LEU A 30 -1.64 -10.11 2.55
N ARG A 31 -0.34 -10.08 2.87
CA ARG A 31 0.53 -11.26 2.75
C ARG A 31 0.06 -12.42 3.64
N ARG A 32 -0.36 -12.13 4.88
CA ARG A 32 -0.94 -13.16 5.78
C ARG A 32 -2.22 -13.74 5.21
N ASP A 33 -3.11 -12.90 4.69
CA ASP A 33 -4.39 -13.33 4.14
C ASP A 33 -4.20 -14.24 2.91
N ILE A 34 -3.29 -13.86 2.00
CA ILE A 34 -2.93 -14.70 0.85
C ILE A 34 -2.36 -16.04 1.30
N ARG A 35 -1.47 -16.05 2.30
CA ARG A 35 -0.90 -17.30 2.82
C ARG A 35 -1.97 -18.23 3.42
N VAL A 36 -2.96 -17.68 4.11
CA VAL A 36 -4.10 -18.45 4.62
C VAL A 36 -4.89 -19.08 3.46
N ILE A 37 -5.22 -18.30 2.44
CA ILE A 37 -5.96 -18.79 1.26
C ILE A 37 -5.15 -19.88 0.52
N ARG A 38 -3.83 -19.70 0.36
CA ARG A 38 -2.96 -20.71 -0.24
C ARG A 38 -2.96 -22.02 0.52
N ASN A 39 -2.93 -21.97 1.86
CA ASN A 39 -3.02 -23.18 2.67
C ASN A 39 -4.36 -23.90 2.46
N GLN A 40 -5.46 -23.16 2.32
CA GLN A 40 -6.77 -23.74 2.01
C GLN A 40 -6.78 -24.41 0.63
N TYR A 41 -6.17 -23.81 -0.40
CA TYR A 41 -6.02 -24.46 -1.69
C TYR A 41 -5.13 -25.73 -1.63
N ALA A 42 -4.09 -25.71 -0.80
CA ALA A 42 -3.26 -26.90 -0.57
C ALA A 42 -4.03 -28.04 0.10
N GLU A 43 -4.97 -27.73 1.01
CA GLU A 43 -5.90 -28.70 1.59
C GLU A 43 -6.86 -29.26 0.52
N LEU A 44 -7.47 -28.39 -0.28
CA LEU A 44 -8.36 -28.80 -1.38
C LEU A 44 -7.66 -29.71 -2.39
N ARG A 45 -6.38 -29.46 -2.66
CA ARG A 45 -5.54 -30.27 -3.55
C ARG A 45 -5.37 -31.72 -3.09
N GLN A 46 -5.53 -31.99 -1.80
CA GLN A 46 -5.47 -33.35 -1.24
C GLN A 46 -6.77 -34.13 -1.47
N SER A 47 -7.85 -33.48 -1.91
CA SER A 47 -9.15 -34.11 -2.16
C SER A 47 -9.82 -33.57 -3.42
N PRO A 48 -9.18 -33.69 -4.61
CA PRO A 48 -9.71 -33.14 -5.85
C PRO A 48 -11.06 -33.78 -6.25
N ASP A 49 -11.31 -35.03 -5.85
CA ASP A 49 -12.57 -35.74 -6.11
C ASP A 49 -13.77 -35.14 -5.37
N ALA A 50 -13.52 -34.31 -4.35
CA ALA A 50 -14.57 -33.58 -3.62
C ALA A 50 -14.99 -32.28 -4.31
N LEU A 51 -14.37 -31.93 -5.45
CA LEU A 51 -14.57 -30.67 -6.13
C LEU A 51 -15.27 -30.87 -7.46
N ARG A 52 -16.11 -29.89 -7.80
CA ARG A 52 -16.75 -29.78 -9.11
C ARG A 52 -16.41 -28.42 -9.70
N VAL A 53 -15.96 -28.42 -10.95
CA VAL A 53 -15.85 -27.20 -11.76
C VAL A 53 -17.16 -26.95 -12.48
N ASP A 54 -17.45 -25.69 -12.81
CA ASP A 54 -18.56 -25.40 -13.73
C ASP A 54 -18.20 -25.78 -15.18
N GLU A 55 -19.19 -25.72 -16.06
CA GLU A 55 -19.04 -26.01 -17.49
C GLU A 55 -18.95 -24.72 -18.34
N LEU A 56 -18.65 -23.57 -17.71
CA LEU A 56 -18.59 -22.28 -18.40
C LEU A 56 -17.20 -22.07 -19.00
N GLY A 57 -17.11 -22.18 -20.32
CA GLY A 57 -15.87 -21.94 -21.06
C GLY A 57 -15.13 -23.23 -21.40
N GLU A 58 -13.80 -23.16 -21.44
CA GLU A 58 -12.96 -24.32 -21.76
C GLU A 58 -12.99 -25.35 -20.60
N PRO A 59 -13.18 -26.65 -20.89
CA PRO A 59 -13.15 -27.67 -19.87
C PRO A 59 -11.84 -27.66 -19.08
N ILE A 60 -11.94 -27.68 -17.74
CA ILE A 60 -10.79 -27.67 -16.83
C ILE A 60 -10.97 -28.75 -15.77
N ALA A 61 -9.92 -29.52 -15.47
CA ALA A 61 -9.99 -30.47 -14.36
C ALA A 61 -9.96 -29.71 -13.01
N PRO A 62 -10.62 -30.20 -11.95
CA PRO A 62 -10.54 -29.56 -10.63
C PRO A 62 -9.11 -29.35 -10.12
N THR A 63 -8.20 -30.29 -10.41
CA THR A 63 -6.77 -30.17 -10.07
C THR A 63 -6.09 -29.00 -10.78
N ASP A 64 -6.44 -28.80 -12.05
CA ASP A 64 -5.89 -27.72 -12.87
C ASP A 64 -6.48 -26.38 -12.41
N ALA A 65 -7.78 -26.33 -12.11
CA ALA A 65 -8.43 -25.15 -11.57
C ALA A 65 -7.82 -24.70 -10.22
N ILE A 66 -7.54 -25.65 -9.31
CA ILE A 66 -6.80 -25.36 -8.07
C ILE A 66 -5.42 -24.80 -8.39
N GLY A 67 -4.66 -25.44 -9.28
CA GLY A 67 -3.33 -24.98 -9.66
C GLY A 67 -3.33 -23.57 -10.26
N SER A 68 -4.31 -23.27 -11.11
CA SER A 68 -4.52 -21.96 -11.72
C SER A 68 -4.88 -20.88 -10.71
N ALA A 69 -5.51 -21.23 -9.58
CA ALA A 69 -5.78 -20.29 -8.49
C ALA A 69 -4.58 -20.16 -7.53
N GLU A 70 -3.96 -21.27 -7.14
CA GLU A 70 -2.85 -21.33 -6.18
C GLU A 70 -1.60 -20.63 -6.72
N HIS A 71 -1.28 -20.83 -8.00
CA HIS A 71 -0.02 -20.34 -8.58
C HIS A 71 0.07 -18.80 -8.58
N PRO A 72 -0.91 -18.04 -9.10
CA PRO A 72 -0.87 -16.57 -9.02
C PRO A 72 -0.83 -16.05 -7.57
N LEU A 73 -1.50 -16.73 -6.63
CA LEU A 73 -1.45 -16.37 -5.21
C LEU A 73 -0.04 -16.55 -4.63
N GLN A 74 0.68 -17.61 -5.02
CA GLN A 74 2.07 -17.80 -4.64
C GLN A 74 2.97 -16.67 -5.15
N TRP A 75 2.79 -16.26 -6.41
CA TRP A 75 3.52 -15.12 -6.98
C TRP A 75 3.17 -13.81 -6.28
N ALA A 76 1.89 -13.59 -5.97
CA ALA A 76 1.46 -12.41 -5.24
C ALA A 76 2.10 -12.35 -3.84
N GLU A 77 2.16 -13.47 -3.10
CA GLU A 77 2.84 -13.53 -1.80
C GLU A 77 4.33 -13.20 -1.93
N TYR A 78 5.01 -13.73 -2.94
CA TYR A 78 6.42 -13.43 -3.22
C TYR A 78 6.64 -11.94 -3.47
N HIS A 79 5.85 -11.32 -4.35
CA HIS A 79 5.97 -9.89 -4.62
C HIS A 79 5.63 -9.00 -3.43
N LEU A 80 4.69 -9.42 -2.57
CA LEU A 80 4.39 -8.71 -1.33
C LEU A 80 5.54 -8.77 -0.32
N GLN A 81 6.36 -9.84 -0.35
CA GLN A 81 7.57 -9.87 0.45
C GLN A 81 8.57 -8.81 -0.03
N ASP A 82 8.90 -8.78 -1.33
CA ASP A 82 9.81 -7.77 -1.89
C ASP A 82 9.29 -6.34 -1.64
N THR A 83 7.97 -6.16 -1.80
CA THR A 83 7.29 -4.88 -1.52
C THR A 83 7.44 -4.49 -0.05
N SER A 84 7.29 -5.44 0.88
CA SER A 84 7.47 -5.18 2.32
C SER A 84 8.90 -4.76 2.64
N GLU A 85 9.91 -5.36 2.02
CA GLU A 85 11.32 -5.01 2.23
C GLU A 85 11.64 -3.60 1.70
N ALA A 86 11.10 -3.25 0.53
CA ALA A 86 11.23 -1.91 -0.04
C ALA A 86 10.54 -0.84 0.83
N ILE A 87 9.34 -1.14 1.36
CA ILE A 87 8.61 -0.23 2.25
C ILE A 87 9.35 -0.04 3.58
N ASP A 88 9.87 -1.11 4.21
CA ASP A 88 10.63 -1.01 5.46
C ASP A 88 11.87 -0.11 5.27
N SER A 89 12.61 -0.29 4.17
CA SER A 89 13.75 0.59 3.83
C SER A 89 13.34 2.05 3.66
N ALA A 90 12.21 2.31 2.99
CA ALA A 90 11.65 3.66 2.86
C ALA A 90 11.22 4.24 4.21
N HIS A 91 10.61 3.42 5.07
CA HIS A 91 10.14 3.81 6.40
C HIS A 91 11.31 4.22 7.31
N GLN A 92 12.39 3.43 7.32
CA GLN A 92 13.63 3.73 8.03
C GLN A 92 14.31 5.01 7.51
N SER A 93 14.24 5.25 6.20
CA SER A 93 14.81 6.46 5.60
C SER A 93 13.96 7.69 5.95
N ALA A 94 12.63 7.56 5.90
CA ALA A 94 11.68 8.61 6.24
C ALA A 94 11.78 9.03 7.71
N SER A 95 12.07 8.10 8.62
CA SER A 95 12.22 8.38 10.06
C SER A 95 13.36 9.35 10.39
N ARG A 96 14.25 9.59 9.42
CA ARG A 96 15.43 10.48 9.56
C ARG A 96 15.18 11.88 9.03
N LEU A 97 14.01 12.13 8.45
CA LEU A 97 13.67 13.40 7.84
C LEU A 97 12.97 14.31 8.85
N SER A 98 13.41 15.56 8.90
CA SER A 98 12.71 16.66 9.57
C SER A 98 12.79 17.90 8.68
N LEU A 99 11.85 18.81 8.83
CA LEU A 99 11.99 20.13 8.24
C LEU A 99 13.03 20.93 9.02
N THR A 100 13.77 21.78 8.32
CA THR A 100 14.60 22.79 8.97
C THR A 100 13.70 23.85 9.62
N GLU A 101 14.22 24.57 10.61
CA GLU A 101 13.47 25.64 11.30
C GLU A 101 12.91 26.67 10.30
N ALA A 102 13.74 27.16 9.37
CA ALA A 102 13.30 28.09 8.33
C ALA A 102 12.20 27.51 7.41
N ALA A 103 12.23 26.21 7.12
CA ALA A 103 11.20 25.56 6.33
C ALA A 103 9.88 25.40 7.11
N CYS A 104 9.95 25.12 8.41
CA CYS A 104 8.77 25.10 9.30
C CYS A 104 8.10 26.49 9.34
N GLU A 105 8.87 27.54 9.63
CA GLU A 105 8.36 28.91 9.72
C GLU A 105 7.71 29.36 8.41
N HIS A 106 8.38 29.12 7.28
CA HIS A 106 7.82 29.46 5.97
C HIS A 106 6.50 28.72 5.70
N ARG A 107 6.43 27.44 6.07
CA ARG A 107 5.24 26.61 5.91
C ARG A 107 4.06 27.10 6.76
N GLU A 108 4.32 27.50 8.01
CA GLU A 108 3.30 28.08 8.90
C GLU A 108 2.74 29.38 8.35
N GLN A 109 3.60 30.29 7.89
CA GLN A 109 3.19 31.54 7.24
C GLN A 109 2.29 31.29 6.02
N GLN A 110 2.64 30.30 5.18
CA GLN A 110 1.83 29.93 4.02
C GLN A 110 0.43 29.40 4.42
N LEU A 111 0.34 28.61 5.49
CA LEU A 111 -0.95 28.13 6.00
C LEU A 111 -1.82 29.29 6.51
N GLU A 112 -1.26 30.19 7.31
CA GLU A 112 -1.98 31.34 7.87
C GLU A 112 -2.51 32.26 6.77
N GLN A 113 -1.70 32.52 5.74
CA GLN A 113 -2.10 33.31 4.59
C GLN A 113 -3.28 32.67 3.84
N ARG A 114 -3.23 31.34 3.61
CA ARG A 114 -4.33 30.62 2.95
C ARG A 114 -5.62 30.65 3.78
N GLN A 115 -5.54 30.45 5.09
CA GLN A 115 -6.71 30.52 5.98
C GLN A 115 -7.34 31.91 5.97
N THR A 116 -6.52 32.96 6.02
CA THR A 116 -6.97 34.36 5.97
C THR A 116 -7.67 34.68 4.65
N LEU A 117 -7.15 34.20 3.51
CA LEU A 117 -7.77 34.38 2.20
C LEU A 117 -9.13 33.69 2.11
N ILE A 118 -9.26 32.47 2.63
CA ILE A 118 -10.53 31.72 2.65
C ILE A 118 -11.58 32.41 3.53
N GLN A 119 -11.17 33.01 4.66
CA GLN A 119 -12.10 33.73 5.54
C GLN A 119 -12.58 35.05 4.92
N ARG A 120 -11.74 35.73 4.13
CA ARG A 120 -12.09 36.99 3.45
C ARG A 120 -12.96 36.80 2.21
N SER A 121 -13.01 35.60 1.64
CA SER A 121 -13.83 35.27 0.47
C SER A 121 -15.19 34.66 0.81
N ARG A 122 -15.52 34.54 2.11
CA ARG A 122 -16.83 34.15 2.63
C ARG A 122 -17.60 35.37 3.12
#